data_AF-A0A7X9FR56-F1
#
_entry.id   AF-A0A7X9FR56-F1
#
_cell.length_a   1.000
_cell.length_b   1.000
_cell.length_c   1.000
_cell.angle_alpha   90.00
_cell.angle_beta   90.00
_cell.angle_gamma   90.00
#
_symmetry.space_group_name_H-M   'P 1'
#
loop_
_entity.id
_entity.type
_entity.pdbx_description
1 polymer ?
#
loop_
_entity_poly.entity_id
_entity_poly.type
_entity_poly.pdbx_seq_one_letter_code
_entity_poly.pdbx_strand_id
1 'polypeptide(L)'
;ASPRMSNEELARRIGLAWERLPEPRHPFSLAIVGRSKEPLYVSLGPHSPRLWPEDVDIVHHLWLRLSAQKSFGAKLHHRDVVGFALRRLRQDLESDKADDIIEELRQDLSK
;
A
#
# COMPACT_ATOMS: atom_id res chain seq x y z
N ALA A 1 21.33 0.41 18.10
CA ALA A 1 20.79 1.20 16.97
C ALA A 1 21.95 1.92 16.30
N SER A 2 22.16 1.72 14.99
CA SER A 2 23.16 2.49 14.25
C SER A 2 22.67 3.93 14.12
N PRO A 3 23.49 4.95 14.43
CA PRO A 3 23.08 6.37 14.42
C PRO A 3 22.76 6.95 13.03
N ARG A 4 22.65 6.11 11.99
CA ARG A 4 22.46 6.52 10.58
C ARG A 4 21.19 6.00 9.91
N MET A 5 20.35 5.24 10.60
CA MET A 5 19.15 4.64 10.00
C MET A 5 17.89 5.25 10.58
N SER A 6 16.96 5.68 9.72
CA SER A 6 15.63 6.15 10.15
C SER A 6 14.77 4.96 10.61
N ASN A 7 13.71 5.24 11.37
CA ASN A 7 12.79 4.20 11.84
C ASN A 7 12.05 3.53 10.66
N GLU A 8 11.81 4.27 9.58
CA GLU A 8 11.15 3.81 8.34
C GLU A 8 12.05 2.84 7.57
N GLU A 9 13.35 3.15 7.44
CA GLU A 9 14.29 2.22 6.79
C GLU A 9 14.51 0.96 7.64
N LEU A 10 14.49 1.09 8.97
CA LEU A 10 14.51 -0.07 9.86
C LEU A 10 13.26 -0.93 9.68
N ALA A 11 12.08 -0.33 9.65
CA ALA A 11 10.81 -0.99 9.39
C ALA A 11 10.83 -1.76 8.06
N ARG A 12 11.29 -1.11 6.97
CA ARG A 12 11.43 -1.74 5.65
C ARG A 12 12.34 -2.95 5.69
N ARG A 13 13.49 -2.86 6.35
CA ARG A 13 14.43 -3.99 6.48
C ARG A 13 13.85 -5.16 7.26
N ILE A 14 13.12 -4.87 8.34
CA ILE A 14 12.44 -5.91 9.12
C ILE A 14 11.35 -6.59 8.27
N GLY A 15 10.59 -5.83 7.49
CA GLY A 15 9.63 -6.37 6.52
C GLY A 15 10.29 -7.31 5.51
N LEU A 16 11.40 -6.88 4.89
CA LEU A 16 12.15 -7.72 3.96
C LEU A 16 12.75 -8.98 4.61
N ALA A 17 13.12 -8.91 5.89
CA ALA A 17 13.59 -10.07 6.63
C ALA A 17 12.43 -11.04 6.94
N TRP A 18 11.27 -10.53 7.31
CA TRP A 18 10.05 -11.33 7.52
C TRP A 18 9.64 -12.07 6.24
N GLU A 19 9.74 -11.42 5.07
CA GLU A 19 9.45 -12.02 3.75
C GLU A 19 10.41 -13.17 3.36
N ARG A 20 11.51 -13.36 4.08
CA ARG A 20 12.49 -14.45 3.84
C ARG A 20 12.30 -15.65 4.76
N LEU A 21 11.39 -15.59 5.72
CA LEU A 21 11.13 -16.69 6.65
C LEU A 21 10.56 -17.92 5.91
N PRO A 22 10.72 -19.16 6.43
CA PRO A 22 9.98 -20.30 5.90
C PRO A 22 8.49 -20.21 6.25
N GLU A 23 7.63 -20.86 5.47
CA GLU A 23 6.21 -21.02 5.83
C GLU A 23 6.04 -22.05 6.98
N PRO A 24 5.03 -21.89 7.86
CA PRO A 24 4.06 -20.81 7.91
C PRO A 24 4.61 -19.53 8.55
N ARG A 25 4.39 -18.37 7.93
CA ARG A 25 4.78 -17.06 8.50
C ARG A 25 3.58 -16.39 9.17
N HIS A 26 3.70 -16.09 10.46
CA HIS A 26 2.63 -15.40 11.18
C HIS A 26 2.72 -13.87 10.99
N PRO A 27 1.62 -13.20 10.60
CA PRO A 27 1.56 -11.74 10.55
C PRO A 27 1.49 -11.17 11.97
N PHE A 28 2.15 -10.03 12.20
CA PHE A 28 2.09 -9.32 13.48
C PHE A 28 2.37 -7.81 13.32
N SER A 29 1.93 -7.04 14.32
CA SER A 29 2.27 -5.62 14.41
C SER A 29 3.55 -5.44 15.23
N LEU A 30 4.52 -4.76 14.65
CA LEU A 30 5.78 -4.39 15.28
C LEU A 30 5.71 -2.94 15.76
N ALA A 31 6.03 -2.70 17.03
CA ALA A 31 6.26 -1.36 17.57
C ALA A 31 7.77 -1.07 17.63
N ILE A 32 8.22 -0.04 16.91
CA ILE A 32 9.59 0.46 16.97
C ILE A 32 9.63 1.67 17.90
N VAL A 33 10.23 1.48 19.07
CA VAL A 33 10.39 2.54 20.08
C VAL A 33 11.78 3.16 19.95
N GLY A 34 11.83 4.39 19.45
CA GLY A 34 13.06 5.19 19.34
C GLY A 34 13.35 6.01 20.60
N ARG A 35 14.20 7.05 20.47
CA ARG A 35 14.36 8.08 21.52
C ARG A 35 13.21 9.11 21.54
N SER A 36 12.36 9.13 20.52
CA SER A 36 11.09 9.87 20.50
C SER A 36 10.06 9.21 21.42
N LYS A 37 9.08 9.98 21.90
CA LYS A 37 8.02 9.44 22.78
C LYS A 37 6.98 8.61 22.04
N GLU A 38 6.80 8.81 20.73
CA GLU A 38 5.80 8.07 19.96
C GLU A 38 6.43 6.86 19.24
N PRO A 39 5.89 5.65 19.46
CA PRO A 39 6.31 4.45 18.76
C PRO A 39 5.79 4.42 17.31
N LEU A 40 6.64 3.98 16.38
CA LEU A 40 6.24 3.67 15.01
C LEU A 40 5.66 2.26 14.96
N TYR A 41 4.42 2.11 14.51
CA TYR A 41 3.78 0.80 14.31
C TYR A 41 3.87 0.38 12.84
N VAL A 42 4.26 -0.88 12.62
CA VAL A 42 4.44 -1.47 11.29
C VAL A 42 3.78 -2.83 11.26
N SER A 43 2.94 -3.09 10.27
CA SER A 43 2.32 -4.41 10.08
C SER A 43 3.21 -5.28 9.18
N LEU A 44 3.58 -6.46 9.66
CA LEU A 44 4.35 -7.46 8.90
C LEU A 44 3.43 -8.58 8.43
N GLY A 45 3.59 -8.98 7.16
CA GLY A 45 2.78 -9.99 6.49
C GLY A 45 1.47 -9.46 5.90
N PRO A 46 0.61 -10.34 5.35
CA PRO A 46 -0.65 -9.95 4.72
C PRO A 46 -1.57 -9.24 5.71
N HIS A 47 -1.85 -7.97 5.45
CA HIS A 47 -2.74 -7.14 6.24
C HIS A 47 -3.55 -6.24 5.32
N SER A 48 -4.73 -5.82 5.78
CA SER A 48 -5.48 -4.78 5.08
C SER A 48 -4.68 -3.48 5.15
N PRO A 49 -4.29 -2.88 4.00
CA PRO A 49 -3.61 -1.60 4.02
C PRO A 49 -4.54 -0.56 4.66
N ARG A 50 -3.97 0.30 5.49
CA ARG A 50 -4.69 1.45 5.99
C ARG A 50 -4.70 2.50 4.87
N LEU A 51 -5.85 2.67 4.23
CA LEU A 51 -6.08 3.76 3.30
C LEU A 51 -6.26 5.06 4.08
N TRP A 52 -5.77 6.17 3.51
CA TRP A 52 -6.01 7.48 4.06
C TRP A 52 -7.45 7.91 3.77
N PRO A 53 -8.05 8.81 4.57
CA PRO A 53 -9.41 9.30 4.30
C PRO A 53 -9.60 9.80 2.87
N GLU A 54 -8.60 10.50 2.33
CA GLU A 54 -8.61 11.04 0.97
C GLU A 54 -8.64 9.93 -0.09
N ASP A 55 -7.92 8.83 0.13
CA ASP A 55 -7.94 7.66 -0.76
C ASP A 55 -9.31 6.97 -0.74
N VAL A 56 -9.95 6.91 0.44
CA VAL A 56 -11.30 6.34 0.58
C VAL A 56 -12.31 7.17 -0.22
N ASP A 57 -12.19 8.49 -0.20
CA ASP A 57 -13.02 9.40 -0.99
C ASP A 57 -12.81 9.20 -2.50
N ILE A 58 -11.56 9.04 -2.95
CA ILE A 58 -11.24 8.73 -4.34
C ILE A 58 -11.92 7.41 -4.75
N VAL A 59 -11.78 6.35 -3.95
CA VAL A 59 -12.41 5.06 -4.20
C VAL A 59 -13.94 5.19 -4.26
N HIS A 60 -14.54 6.00 -3.38
CA HIS A 60 -15.97 6.26 -3.39
C HIS A 60 -16.43 6.96 -4.67
N HIS A 61 -15.73 8.01 -5.11
CA HIS A 61 -16.05 8.74 -6.33
C HIS A 61 -15.91 7.88 -7.60
N LEU A 62 -14.85 7.07 -7.69
CA LEU A 62 -14.68 6.13 -8.78
C LEU A 62 -15.81 5.09 -8.80
N TRP A 63 -16.20 4.58 -7.64
CA TRP A 63 -17.33 3.66 -7.52
C TRP A 63 -18.65 4.30 -7.97
N LEU A 64 -18.96 5.54 -7.59
CA LEU A 64 -20.15 6.25 -8.07
C LEU A 64 -20.14 6.40 -9.60
N ARG A 65 -19.01 6.82 -10.17
CA ARG A 65 -18.87 7.00 -11.62
C ARG A 65 -19.05 5.70 -12.39
N LEU A 66 -18.50 4.60 -11.88
CA LEU A 66 -18.58 3.30 -12.53
C LEU A 66 -19.95 2.65 -12.33
N SER A 67 -20.54 2.74 -11.14
CA SER A 67 -21.86 2.16 -10.85
C SER A 67 -22.99 2.82 -11.63
N ALA A 68 -22.82 4.08 -12.04
CA ALA A 68 -23.73 4.78 -12.94
C ALA A 68 -23.77 4.19 -14.37
N GLN A 69 -22.78 3.38 -14.76
CA GLN A 69 -22.79 2.70 -16.07
C GLN A 69 -23.80 1.54 -16.05
N LYS A 70 -24.62 1.44 -17.10
CA LYS A 70 -25.68 0.41 -17.23
C LYS A 70 -25.16 -1.02 -17.11
N SER A 71 -23.87 -1.26 -17.40
CA SER A 71 -23.23 -2.57 -17.39
C SER A 71 -22.92 -3.11 -15.99
N PHE A 72 -22.77 -2.24 -14.98
CA PHE A 72 -22.30 -2.64 -13.65
C PHE A 72 -23.43 -2.67 -12.63
N GLY A 73 -24.15 -1.55 -12.45
CA GLY A 73 -25.23 -1.41 -11.48
C GLY A 73 -24.85 -1.93 -10.08
N ALA A 74 -25.77 -2.66 -9.43
CA ALA A 74 -25.63 -3.14 -8.06
C ALA A 74 -24.55 -4.24 -7.84
N LYS A 75 -23.92 -4.75 -8.90
CA LYS A 75 -22.89 -5.80 -8.77
C LYS A 75 -21.52 -5.22 -8.39
N LEU A 76 -21.31 -3.92 -8.60
CA LEU A 76 -20.03 -3.27 -8.34
C LEU A 76 -19.93 -2.80 -6.90
N HIS A 77 -18.83 -3.16 -6.24
CA HIS A 77 -18.49 -2.72 -4.87
C HIS A 77 -17.17 -1.95 -4.86
N HIS A 78 -16.89 -1.19 -3.80
CA HIS A 78 -15.62 -0.45 -3.63
C HIS A 78 -14.38 -1.36 -3.74
N ARG A 79 -14.44 -2.57 -3.16
CA ARG A 79 -13.36 -3.56 -3.26
C ARG A 79 -13.04 -3.98 -4.71
N ASP A 80 -14.03 -3.93 -5.60
CA ASP A 80 -13.85 -4.32 -6.99
C ASP A 80 -13.09 -3.21 -7.74
N VAL A 81 -13.36 -1.95 -7.40
CA VAL A 81 -12.63 -0.78 -7.92
C VAL A 81 -11.17 -0.83 -7.47
N VAL A 82 -10.92 -1.03 -6.17
CA VAL A 82 -9.55 -1.18 -5.64
C VAL A 82 -8.84 -2.36 -6.31
N GLY A 83 -9.49 -3.53 -6.36
CA GLY A 83 -8.90 -4.71 -7.00
C GLY A 83 -8.60 -4.51 -8.49
N PHE A 84 -9.45 -3.77 -9.21
CA PHE A 84 -9.20 -3.42 -10.60
C PHE A 84 -8.01 -2.46 -10.76
N ALA A 85 -7.95 -1.40 -9.96
CA ALA A 85 -6.85 -0.44 -9.96
C ALA A 85 -5.50 -1.12 -9.68
N LEU A 86 -5.44 -2.01 -8.69
CA LEU A 86 -4.23 -2.78 -8.37
C LEU A 86 -3.79 -3.70 -9.51
N ARG A 87 -4.73 -4.39 -10.16
CA ARG A 87 -4.41 -5.22 -11.35
C ARG A 87 -3.90 -4.36 -12.50
N ARG A 88 -4.46 -3.17 -12.69
CA ARG A 88 -4.03 -2.24 -13.72
C ARG A 88 -2.62 -1.72 -13.47
N LEU A 89 -2.33 -1.28 -12.24
CA LEU A 89 -0.99 -0.85 -11.84
C LEU A 89 0.05 -1.95 -12.07
N ARG A 90 -0.27 -3.21 -11.73
CA ARG A 90 0.62 -4.34 -12.00
C ARG A 90 0.92 -4.51 -13.49
N GLN A 91 -0.12 -4.43 -14.34
CA GLN A 91 0.07 -4.52 -15.79
C GLN A 91 0.92 -3.38 -16.33
N ASP A 92 0.69 -2.16 -15.85
CA ASP A 92 1.43 -1.00 -16.33
C ASP A 92 2.91 -1.06 -15.88
N LEU A 93 3.21 -1.62 -14.69
CA LEU A 93 4.58 -1.91 -14.22
C LEU A 93 5.28 -3.05 -14.99
N GLU A 94 4.53 -3.91 -15.68
CA GLU A 94 5.07 -4.96 -16.56
C GLU A 94 5.19 -4.47 -18.03
N SER A 95 4.84 -3.22 -18.30
CA SER A 95 4.85 -2.62 -19.64
C SER A 95 6.01 -1.64 -19.85
N ASP A 96 6.06 -1.02 -21.02
CA ASP A 96 7.00 0.06 -21.35
C ASP A 96 6.80 1.34 -20.51
N LYS A 97 5.71 1.42 -19.73
CA LYS A 97 5.39 2.56 -18.84
C LYS A 97 5.96 2.45 -17.44
N ALA A 98 6.67 1.36 -17.13
CA ALA A 98 7.12 1.09 -15.77
C ALA A 98 7.98 2.22 -15.20
N ASP A 99 8.91 2.76 -15.99
CA ASP A 99 9.82 3.83 -15.57
C ASP A 99 9.07 5.14 -15.27
N ASP A 100 8.10 5.50 -16.12
CA ASP A 100 7.26 6.69 -15.93
C ASP A 100 6.45 6.61 -14.64
N ILE A 101 5.84 5.44 -14.37
CA ILE A 101 5.05 5.21 -13.15
C ILE A 101 5.92 5.27 -11.90
N ILE A 102 7.14 4.72 -11.96
CA ILE A 102 8.09 4.78 -10.85
C ILE A 102 8.52 6.22 -10.58
N GLU A 103 8.71 7.03 -11.62
CA GLU A 103 9.04 8.45 -11.47
C GLU A 103 7.87 9.26 -10.89
N GLU A 104 6.64 9.03 -11.35
CA GLU A 104 5.44 9.67 -10.79
C GLU A 104 5.30 9.35 -9.30
N LEU A 105 5.43 8.07 -8.92
CA LEU A 105 5.38 7.66 -7.51
C LEU A 105 6.50 8.30 -6.67
N ARG A 106 7.70 8.43 -7.23
CA ARG A 106 8.83 9.10 -6.56
C ARG A 106 8.51 10.57 -6.28
N GLN A 107 7.91 11.26 -7.24
CA GLN A 107 7.53 12.67 -7.08
C GLN A 107 6.44 12.83 -6.02
N ASP A 108 5.45 11.95 -6.00
CA ASP A 108 4.38 11.98 -4.99
C ASP A 108 4.90 11.73 -3.56
N LEU A 109 5.84 10.81 -3.37
CA LEU A 109 6.48 10.56 -2.06
C LEU A 109 7.37 11.70 -1.57
N SER A 110 7.72 12.64 -2.44
CA SER A 110 8.56 13.80 -2.12
C SER A 110 7.78 15.08 -1.77
N LYS A 111 6.45 15.05 -1.93
CA LYS A 111 5.54 16.14 -1.53
C LYS A 111 5.25 16.09 -0.04
#